data_AF-A0A4P9YR01-F1
#
_entry.id   AF-A0A4P9YR01-F1
#
_cell.length_a   1.000
_cell.length_b   1.000
_cell.length_c   1.000
_cell.angle_alpha   90.00
_cell.angle_beta   90.00
_cell.angle_gamma   90.00
#
_symmetry.space_group_name_H-M   'P 1'
#
loop_
_entity.id
_entity.type
_entity.pdbx_description
1 polymer ?
#
loop_
_entity_poly.entity_id
_entity_poly.type
_entity_poly.pdbx_seq_one_letter_code
_entity_poly.pdbx_strand_id
1 'polypeptide(L)'
;MAEAFTLELNGKHEKTTQYIRQAKILQYCSELGNGQYFDKFFERMLGPDPRARAVFEDDVAKTVKHIEQRCIALRKEQEEREAKRKALLDEHDPNEPIEVKVPETASDEERARVAAFQSFSAPFQHALLSGDLEKVNDVLQTMDPEEAERVLQQCNETGLLSIEESPDDAEEDDDKEAQEPAS
;
A
#
# COMPACT_ATOMS: atom_id res chain seq x y z
N MET A 1 -6.75 18.18 6.03
CA MET A 1 -6.10 17.45 7.13
C MET A 1 -5.82 15.98 6.76
N ALA A 2 -6.80 15.22 6.25
CA ALA A 2 -6.59 13.84 5.81
C ALA A 2 -5.44 13.69 4.79
N GLU A 3 -5.36 14.59 3.81
CA GLU A 3 -4.29 14.58 2.80
C GLU A 3 -2.88 14.80 3.40
N ALA A 4 -2.76 15.51 4.53
CA ALA A 4 -1.49 15.67 5.23
C ALA A 4 -1.01 14.34 5.83
N PHE A 5 -1.90 13.48 6.31
CA PHE A 5 -1.54 12.13 6.76
C PHE A 5 -0.99 11.28 5.62
N THR A 6 -1.61 11.34 4.44
CA THR A 6 -1.14 10.61 3.25
C THR A 6 0.22 11.09 2.80
N LEU A 7 0.45 12.41 2.78
CA LEU A 7 1.76 12.98 2.45
C LEU A 7 2.85 12.57 3.43
N GLU A 8 2.50 12.52 4.72
CA GLU A 8 3.42 12.09 5.76
C GLU A 8 3.81 10.62 5.63
N LEU A 9 2.83 9.74 5.39
CA LEU A 9 3.08 8.32 5.09
C LEU A 9 4.00 8.16 3.87
N ASN A 10 3.85 9.01 2.85
CA ASN A 10 4.70 9.03 1.66
C ASN A 10 6.06 9.73 1.87
N GLY A 11 6.41 10.15 3.09
CA GLY A 11 7.70 10.77 3.42
C GLY A 11 7.85 12.23 2.98
N LYS A 12 6.75 12.92 2.63
CA LYS A 12 6.76 14.31 2.12
C LYS A 12 6.56 15.34 3.23
N HIS A 13 7.44 15.34 4.25
CA HIS A 13 7.33 16.13 5.48
C HIS A 13 7.14 17.65 5.28
N GLU A 14 7.83 18.25 4.31
CA GLU A 14 7.70 19.68 4.02
C GLU A 14 6.28 20.03 3.53
N LYS A 15 5.73 19.20 2.64
CA LYS A 15 4.36 19.37 2.13
C LYS A 15 3.34 19.10 3.22
N THR A 16 3.57 18.09 4.08
CA THR A 16 2.75 17.83 5.27
C THR A 16 2.59 19.09 6.12
N THR A 17 3.70 19.76 6.45
CA THR A 17 3.69 20.99 7.25
C THR A 17 2.89 22.11 6.59
N GLN A 18 3.06 22.31 5.28
CA GLN A 18 2.30 23.31 4.53
C GLN A 18 0.79 23.01 4.57
N TYR A 19 0.39 21.77 4.33
CA TYR A 19 -1.02 21.36 4.31
C TYR A 19 -1.67 21.46 5.68
N ILE A 20 -0.94 21.13 6.75
CA ILE A 20 -1.41 21.31 8.13
C ILE A 20 -1.61 22.79 8.43
N ARG A 21 -0.66 23.66 8.05
CA ARG A 21 -0.78 25.10 8.22
C ARG A 21 -2.05 25.64 7.54
N GLN A 22 -2.29 25.26 6.28
CA GLN A 22 -3.49 25.70 5.56
C GLN A 22 -4.77 25.14 6.17
N ALA A 23 -4.77 23.87 6.60
CA ALA A 23 -5.91 23.28 7.29
C ALA A 23 -6.22 24.00 8.61
N LYS A 24 -5.20 24.41 9.36
CA LYS A 24 -5.35 25.19 10.59
C LYS A 24 -5.91 26.58 10.32
N ILE A 25 -5.45 27.27 9.28
CA ILE A 25 -6.04 28.55 8.87
C ILE A 25 -7.54 28.38 8.62
N LEU A 26 -7.94 27.37 7.83
CA LEU A 26 -9.36 27.09 7.58
C LEU A 26 -10.12 26.77 8.86
N GLN A 27 -9.53 26.00 9.78
CA GLN A 27 -10.11 25.68 11.08
C GLN A 27 -10.37 26.95 11.91
N TYR A 28 -9.33 27.76 12.16
CA TYR A 28 -9.46 29.01 12.92
C TYR A 28 -10.48 29.95 12.32
N CYS A 29 -10.51 30.05 11.00
CA CYS A 29 -11.48 30.88 10.33
C CYS A 29 -12.91 30.35 10.43
N SER A 30 -13.11 29.02 10.44
CA SER A 30 -14.43 28.42 10.69
C SER A 30 -14.92 28.67 12.12
N GLU A 31 -14.00 28.68 13.10
CA GLU A 31 -14.30 28.94 14.52
C GLU A 31 -14.68 30.41 14.78
N LEU A 32 -14.17 31.35 13.98
CA LEU A 32 -14.49 32.77 14.07
C LEU A 32 -15.87 33.14 13.49
N GLY A 33 -16.56 32.19 12.83
CA GLY A 33 -17.92 32.33 12.32
C GLY A 33 -18.02 32.40 10.80
N ASN A 34 -19.21 32.08 10.29
CA ASN A 34 -19.48 31.90 8.85
C ASN A 34 -19.15 33.16 8.01
N GLY A 35 -18.04 33.14 7.27
CA GLY A 35 -17.81 34.02 6.13
C GLY A 35 -17.40 35.46 6.42
N GLN A 36 -17.97 36.09 7.44
CA GLN A 36 -17.88 37.54 7.61
C GLN A 36 -16.68 38.01 8.45
N TYR A 37 -15.92 37.07 9.03
CA TYR A 37 -14.83 37.38 9.96
C TYR A 37 -13.48 36.80 9.53
N PHE A 38 -13.36 36.29 8.30
CA PHE A 38 -12.10 35.82 7.73
C PHE A 38 -11.04 36.93 7.75
N ASP A 39 -11.41 38.16 7.37
CA ASP A 39 -10.48 39.29 7.32
C ASP A 39 -9.90 39.63 8.71
N LYS A 40 -10.71 39.51 9.76
CA LYS A 40 -10.28 39.77 11.14
C LYS A 40 -9.23 38.78 11.63
N PHE A 41 -9.25 37.52 11.16
CA PHE A 41 -8.19 36.56 11.44
C PHE A 41 -6.85 37.04 10.87
N PHE A 42 -6.85 37.42 9.60
CA PHE A 42 -5.64 37.89 8.92
C PHE A 42 -5.15 39.22 9.48
N GLU A 43 -6.04 40.16 9.80
CA GLU A 43 -5.69 41.41 10.50
C GLU A 43 -4.99 41.13 11.84
N ARG A 44 -5.47 40.13 12.60
CA ARG A 44 -4.88 39.73 13.88
C ARG A 44 -3.53 39.02 13.71
N MET A 45 -3.36 38.25 12.65
CA MET A 45 -2.14 37.50 12.34
C MET A 45 -1.04 38.38 11.70
N LEU A 46 -1.43 39.37 10.90
CA LEU A 46 -0.55 40.36 10.25
C LEU A 46 -0.30 41.60 11.12
N GLY A 47 -1.05 41.74 12.21
CA GLY A 47 -0.91 42.84 13.15
C GLY A 47 0.43 42.83 13.91
N PRO A 48 0.73 43.93 14.63
CA PRO A 48 2.00 44.09 15.33
C PRO A 48 2.14 43.22 16.60
N ASP A 49 1.05 42.59 17.07
CA ASP A 49 1.07 41.72 18.26
C ASP A 49 1.60 40.32 17.92
N PRO A 50 2.80 39.93 18.39
CA PRO A 50 3.38 38.64 18.05
C PRO A 50 2.68 37.46 18.73
N ARG A 51 1.84 37.70 19.75
CA ARG A 51 1.21 36.63 20.55
C ARG A 51 0.28 35.76 19.73
N ALA A 52 -0.56 36.36 18.87
CA ALA A 52 -1.49 35.61 18.04
C ALA A 52 -0.74 34.67 17.07
N ARG A 53 0.32 35.18 16.44
CA ARG A 53 1.18 34.38 15.58
C ARG A 53 1.90 33.27 16.34
N ALA A 54 2.42 33.56 17.54
CA ALA A 54 3.10 32.56 18.34
C ALA A 54 2.18 31.40 18.75
N VAL A 55 0.94 31.69 19.15
CA VAL A 55 -0.05 30.66 19.48
C VAL A 55 -0.42 29.82 18.25
N PHE A 56 -0.61 30.47 17.10
CA PHE A 56 -0.91 29.76 15.85
C PHE A 56 0.24 28.82 15.43
N GLU A 57 1.49 29.31 15.44
CA GLU A 57 2.66 28.49 15.07
C GLU A 57 2.87 27.33 16.06
N ASP A 58 2.63 27.55 17.36
CA ASP A 58 2.68 26.48 18.37
C ASP A 58 1.61 25.40 18.13
N ASP A 59 0.38 25.79 17.77
CA ASP A 59 -0.69 24.84 17.43
C ASP A 59 -0.38 24.04 16.14
N VAL A 60 0.17 24.70 15.12
CA VAL A 60 0.65 24.03 13.91
C VAL A 60 1.76 23.03 14.26
N ALA A 61 2.77 23.45 15.03
CA ALA A 61 3.90 22.59 15.42
C ALA A 61 3.44 21.36 16.24
N LYS A 62 2.53 21.55 17.19
CA LYS A 62 1.91 20.46 17.96
C LYS A 62 1.16 19.48 17.06
N THR A 63 0.43 20.00 16.08
CA THR A 63 -0.34 19.19 15.14
C THR A 63 0.57 18.39 14.20
N VAL A 64 1.64 19.01 13.68
CA VAL A 64 2.68 18.32 12.88
C VAL A 64 3.27 17.19 13.68
N LYS A 65 3.77 17.46 14.89
CA LYS A 65 4.37 16.44 15.76
C LYS A 65 3.42 15.27 16.05
N HIS A 66 2.14 15.57 16.28
CA HIS A 66 1.15 14.53 16.53
C HIS A 66 0.89 13.65 15.28
N ILE A 67 0.87 14.25 14.09
CA ILE A 67 0.70 13.52 12.83
C ILE A 67 1.93 12.64 12.55
N GLU A 68 3.14 13.20 12.72
CA GLU A 68 4.41 12.44 12.60
C GLU A 68 4.42 11.23 13.54
N GLN A 69 4.11 11.43 14.83
CA GLN A 69 4.06 10.35 15.81
C GLN A 69 3.04 9.26 15.44
N ARG A 70 1.86 9.64 14.93
CA ARG A 70 0.86 8.68 14.47
C ARG A 70 1.33 7.92 13.23
N CYS A 71 1.96 8.59 12.27
CA CYS A 71 2.48 7.94 11.07
C CYS A 71 3.64 6.99 11.40
N ILE A 72 4.50 7.33 12.35
CA ILE A 72 5.56 6.42 12.85
C ILE A 72 4.94 5.19 13.51
N ALA A 73 3.96 5.37 14.39
CA ALA A 73 3.29 4.25 15.05
C ALA A 73 2.60 3.32 14.04
N LEU A 74 1.93 3.89 13.04
CA LEU A 74 1.27 3.11 11.98
C LEU A 74 2.26 2.30 11.14
N ARG A 75 3.40 2.87 10.75
CA ARG A 75 4.45 2.12 10.04
C ARG A 75 4.96 0.96 10.89
N LYS A 76 5.23 1.22 12.17
CA LYS A 76 5.70 0.18 13.09
C LYS A 76 4.67 -0.93 13.26
N GLU A 77 3.39 -0.59 13.39
CA GLU A 77 2.31 -1.57 13.49
C GLU A 77 2.18 -2.42 12.21
N GLN A 78 2.35 -1.81 11.03
CA GLN A 78 2.37 -2.52 9.75
C GLN A 78 3.56 -3.48 9.67
N GLU A 79 4.76 -3.02 10.00
CA GLU A 79 5.96 -3.85 10.04
C GLU A 79 5.82 -5.01 11.04
N GLU A 80 5.31 -4.77 12.24
CA GLU A 80 5.04 -5.80 13.25
C GLU A 80 3.99 -6.81 12.76
N ARG A 81 2.94 -6.34 12.09
CA ARG A 81 1.89 -7.20 11.54
C ARG A 81 2.42 -8.06 10.40
N GLU A 82 3.24 -7.50 9.52
CA GLU A 82 3.90 -8.23 8.45
C GLU A 82 4.92 -9.23 8.98
N ALA A 83 5.74 -8.85 9.96
CA ALA A 83 6.67 -9.74 10.63
C ALA A 83 5.94 -10.90 11.32
N LYS A 84 4.83 -10.62 12.01
CA LYS A 84 3.99 -11.65 12.62
C LYS A 84 3.35 -12.57 11.58
N ARG A 85 2.89 -12.03 10.44
CA ARG A 85 2.37 -12.83 9.32
C ARG A 85 3.45 -13.74 8.74
N LYS A 86 4.66 -13.22 8.51
CA LYS A 86 5.82 -13.98 8.01
C LYS A 86 6.21 -15.08 9.01
N ALA A 87 6.31 -14.77 10.30
CA ALA A 87 6.66 -15.73 11.33
C ALA A 87 5.67 -16.91 11.44
N LEU A 88 4.35 -16.64 11.32
CA LEU A 88 3.34 -17.69 11.29
C LEU A 88 3.44 -18.59 10.06
N LEU A 89 3.95 -18.07 8.94
CA LEU A 89 4.18 -18.84 7.73
C LEU A 89 5.46 -19.67 7.84
N ASP A 90 6.54 -19.10 8.38
CA ASP A 90 7.85 -19.76 8.56
C ASP A 90 7.84 -20.88 9.62
N GLU A 91 6.88 -20.88 10.55
CA GLU A 91 6.75 -21.93 11.58
C GLU A 91 6.27 -23.28 10.99
N HIS A 92 5.73 -23.27 9.76
CA HIS A 92 5.37 -24.47 9.01
C HIS A 92 6.52 -24.91 8.08
N ASP A 93 6.77 -26.22 7.98
CA ASP A 93 7.78 -26.74 7.06
C ASP A 93 7.35 -26.42 5.61
N PRO A 94 8.19 -25.79 4.78
CA PRO A 94 7.87 -25.44 3.40
C PRO A 94 7.59 -26.66 2.50
N ASN A 95 7.94 -27.87 2.95
CA ASN A 95 7.63 -29.12 2.26
C ASN A 95 6.41 -29.85 2.85
N GLU A 96 5.82 -29.37 3.93
CA GLU A 96 4.61 -29.96 4.51
C GLU A 96 3.35 -29.43 3.78
N PRO A 97 2.49 -30.31 3.26
CA PRO A 97 1.25 -29.89 2.59
C PRO A 97 0.26 -29.26 3.58
N ILE A 98 -0.41 -28.20 3.16
CA ILE A 98 -1.32 -27.41 4.00
C ILE A 98 -2.75 -27.95 3.86
N GLU A 99 -3.29 -28.52 4.93
CA GLU A 99 -4.66 -29.02 4.94
C GLU A 99 -5.66 -27.88 5.25
N VAL A 100 -6.36 -27.39 4.22
CA VAL A 100 -7.43 -26.38 4.36
C VAL A 100 -8.78 -27.07 4.61
N LYS A 101 -9.41 -26.81 5.76
CA LYS A 101 -10.75 -27.32 6.07
C LYS A 101 -11.84 -26.43 5.46
N VAL A 102 -12.68 -27.02 4.62
CA VAL A 102 -13.82 -26.31 3.99
C VAL A 102 -15.06 -26.42 4.88
N PRO A 103 -15.68 -25.30 5.29
CA PRO A 103 -16.97 -25.32 5.98
C PRO A 103 -18.07 -25.93 5.10
N GLU A 104 -19.03 -26.66 5.69
CA GLU A 104 -20.14 -27.27 4.93
C GLU A 104 -21.01 -26.25 4.19
N THR A 105 -21.05 -25.01 4.69
CA THR A 105 -21.78 -23.87 4.12
C THR A 105 -21.10 -23.23 2.90
N ALA A 106 -19.91 -23.69 2.52
CA ALA A 106 -19.17 -23.14 1.40
C ALA A 106 -19.91 -23.35 0.07
N SER A 107 -19.71 -22.43 -0.89
CA SER A 107 -20.20 -22.59 -2.25
C SER A 107 -19.45 -23.69 -3.00
N ASP A 108 -20.00 -24.17 -4.12
CA ASP A 108 -19.31 -25.16 -4.94
C ASP A 108 -18.04 -24.60 -5.59
N GLU A 109 -18.02 -23.29 -5.87
CA GLU A 109 -16.83 -22.58 -6.33
C GLU A 109 -15.73 -22.52 -5.26
N GLU A 110 -16.09 -22.27 -4.00
CA GLU A 110 -15.15 -22.29 -2.88
C GLU A 110 -14.58 -23.70 -2.65
N ARG A 111 -15.43 -24.72 -2.78
CA ARG A 111 -14.98 -26.12 -2.73
C ARG A 111 -14.00 -26.45 -3.87
N ALA A 112 -14.29 -26.00 -5.09
CA ALA A 112 -13.42 -26.20 -6.25
C ALA A 112 -12.05 -25.50 -6.07
N ARG A 113 -12.05 -24.26 -5.55
CA ARG A 113 -10.82 -23.52 -5.21
C ARG A 113 -9.95 -24.28 -4.22
N VAL A 114 -10.55 -24.75 -3.12
CA VAL A 114 -9.79 -25.46 -2.09
C VAL A 114 -9.29 -26.82 -2.60
N ALA A 115 -10.08 -27.51 -3.41
CA ALA A 115 -9.65 -28.77 -4.03
C ALA A 115 -8.45 -28.56 -4.97
N ALA A 116 -8.45 -27.52 -5.79
CA ALA A 116 -7.30 -27.17 -6.63
C ALA A 116 -6.08 -26.80 -5.79
N PHE A 117 -6.25 -25.96 -4.77
CA PHE A 117 -5.15 -25.59 -3.86
C PHE A 117 -4.50 -26.82 -3.22
N GLN A 118 -5.30 -27.77 -2.72
CA GLN A 118 -4.82 -29.01 -2.12
C GLN A 118 -4.13 -29.96 -3.12
N SER A 119 -4.41 -29.82 -4.42
CA SER A 119 -3.78 -30.63 -5.46
C SER A 119 -2.35 -30.19 -5.82
N PHE A 120 -1.96 -28.97 -5.44
CA PHE A 120 -0.64 -28.42 -5.73
C PHE A 120 0.45 -28.95 -4.79
N SER A 121 1.71 -28.78 -5.19
CA SER A 121 2.86 -29.11 -4.35
C SER A 121 2.92 -28.19 -3.12
N ALA A 122 3.44 -28.71 -1.99
CA ALA A 122 3.60 -27.92 -0.76
C ALA A 122 4.35 -26.59 -0.98
N PRO A 123 5.47 -26.54 -1.71
CA PRO A 123 6.16 -25.28 -1.99
C PRO A 123 5.28 -24.25 -2.71
N PHE A 124 4.44 -24.71 -3.64
CA PHE A 124 3.53 -23.83 -4.39
C PHE A 124 2.35 -23.34 -3.53
N GLN A 125 1.80 -24.21 -2.67
CA GLN A 125 0.78 -23.81 -1.69
C GLN A 125 1.28 -22.71 -0.76
N HIS A 126 2.50 -22.84 -0.24
CA HIS A 126 3.15 -21.83 0.61
C HIS A 126 3.40 -20.51 -0.15
N ALA A 127 3.84 -20.60 -1.42
CA ALA A 127 4.02 -19.42 -2.27
C ALA A 127 2.70 -18.67 -2.48
N LEU A 128 1.60 -19.37 -2.79
CA LEU A 128 0.27 -18.77 -2.94
C LEU A 128 -0.22 -18.07 -1.66
N LEU A 129 -0.04 -18.67 -0.47
CA LEU A 129 -0.47 -18.07 0.80
C LEU A 129 0.38 -16.88 1.24
N SER A 130 1.64 -16.82 0.80
CA SER A 130 2.50 -15.67 1.04
C SER A 130 1.94 -14.40 0.39
N GLY A 131 1.21 -14.54 -0.73
CA GLY A 131 0.71 -13.43 -1.53
C GLY A 131 1.82 -12.62 -2.20
N ASP A 132 3.01 -13.21 -2.33
CA ASP A 132 4.20 -12.62 -2.92
C ASP A 132 4.44 -13.23 -4.31
N LEU A 133 4.30 -12.42 -5.36
CA LEU A 133 4.44 -12.86 -6.74
C LEU A 133 5.85 -13.36 -7.06
N GLU A 134 6.88 -12.80 -6.42
CA GLU A 134 8.27 -13.24 -6.62
C GLU A 134 8.43 -14.69 -6.17
N LYS A 135 7.88 -15.04 -5.00
CA LYS A 135 7.92 -16.42 -4.48
C LYS A 135 7.15 -17.40 -5.35
N VAL A 136 6.01 -16.99 -5.91
CA VAL A 136 5.24 -17.82 -6.85
C VAL A 136 6.06 -18.09 -8.10
N ASN A 137 6.70 -17.05 -8.66
CA ASN A 137 7.54 -17.17 -9.84
C ASN A 137 8.78 -18.05 -9.59
N ASP A 138 9.44 -17.92 -8.45
CA ASP A 138 10.58 -18.76 -8.07
C ASP A 138 10.21 -20.25 -8.06
N VAL A 139 9.05 -20.59 -7.48
CA VAL A 139 8.58 -21.99 -7.46
C VAL A 139 8.22 -22.47 -8.87
N LEU A 140 7.59 -21.62 -9.70
CA LEU A 140 7.28 -21.92 -11.11
C LEU A 140 8.54 -22.18 -11.95
N GLN A 141 9.65 -21.49 -11.69
CA GLN A 141 10.92 -21.71 -12.41
C GLN A 141 11.60 -23.03 -12.03
N THR A 142 11.33 -23.55 -10.83
CA THR A 142 11.93 -24.81 -10.35
C THR A 142 11.20 -26.07 -10.82
N MET A 143 9.96 -25.94 -11.31
CA MET A 143 9.16 -27.06 -11.80
C MET A 143 9.26 -27.21 -13.32
N ASP A 144 8.84 -28.37 -13.83
CA ASP A 144 8.83 -28.62 -15.27
C ASP A 144 7.86 -27.65 -15.97
N PRO A 145 8.21 -27.15 -17.18
CA PRO A 145 7.41 -26.15 -17.88
C PRO A 145 5.99 -26.64 -18.21
N GLU A 146 5.82 -27.93 -18.50
CA GLU A 146 4.49 -28.54 -18.71
C GLU A 146 3.66 -28.57 -17.42
N GLU A 147 4.29 -28.77 -16.27
CA GLU A 147 3.61 -28.75 -14.97
C GLU A 147 3.24 -27.32 -14.57
N ALA A 148 4.14 -26.36 -14.79
CA ALA A 148 3.90 -24.95 -14.55
C ALA A 148 2.68 -24.43 -15.33
N GLU A 149 2.57 -24.76 -16.62
CA GLU A 149 1.44 -24.36 -17.46
C GLU A 149 0.12 -24.96 -16.95
N ARG A 150 0.13 -26.24 -16.58
CA ARG A 150 -1.05 -26.92 -16.00
C ARG A 150 -1.50 -26.27 -14.69
N VAL A 151 -0.55 -25.96 -13.80
CA VAL A 151 -0.84 -25.35 -12.50
C VAL A 151 -1.37 -23.92 -12.68
N LEU A 152 -0.79 -23.14 -13.60
CA LEU A 152 -1.28 -21.80 -13.94
C LEU A 152 -2.69 -21.84 -14.54
N GLN A 153 -2.97 -22.79 -15.44
CA GLN A 153 -4.31 -22.99 -15.98
C GLN A 153 -5.32 -23.31 -14.88
N GLN A 154 -4.99 -24.23 -13.96
CA GLN A 154 -5.86 -24.55 -12.83
C GLN A 154 -6.07 -23.35 -11.89
N CYS A 155 -5.02 -22.55 -11.66
CA CYS A 155 -5.15 -21.32 -10.87
C CYS A 155 -6.09 -20.30 -11.52
N ASN A 156 -6.05 -20.19 -12.85
CA ASN A 156 -6.94 -19.29 -13.59
C ASN A 156 -8.40 -19.80 -13.61
N GLU A 157 -8.62 -21.10 -13.87
CA GLU A 157 -9.95 -21.72 -13.88
C GLU A 157 -10.66 -21.65 -12.53
N THR A 158 -9.90 -21.76 -11.44
CA THR A 158 -10.43 -21.66 -10.07
C THR A 158 -10.44 -20.23 -9.53
N GLY A 159 -9.79 -19.28 -10.21
CA GLY A 159 -9.63 -17.91 -9.73
C GLY A 159 -8.74 -17.78 -8.50
N LEU A 160 -7.80 -18.72 -8.30
CA LEU A 160 -6.76 -18.63 -7.25
C LEU A 160 -5.68 -17.59 -7.60
N LEU A 161 -5.41 -17.39 -8.88
CA LEU A 161 -4.56 -16.31 -9.38
C LEU A 161 -5.31 -15.56 -10.48
N SER A 162 -5.35 -14.23 -10.38
CA SER A 162 -5.76 -13.37 -11.48
C SER A 162 -4.51 -12.83 -12.13
N ILE A 163 -4.18 -13.36 -13.30
CA ILE A 163 -3.13 -12.82 -14.15
C ILE A 163 -3.72 -11.56 -14.78
N GLU A 164 -3.50 -10.40 -14.17
CA GLU A 164 -3.66 -9.15 -14.91
C GLU A 164 -2.53 -9.09 -15.93
N GLU A 165 -2.88 -9.30 -17.20
CA GLU A 165 -2.01 -9.03 -18.33
C GLU A 165 -1.64 -7.55 -18.24
N SER A 166 -0.47 -7.27 -17.68
CA SER A 166 0.04 -5.91 -17.57
C SER A 166 0.33 -5.46 -19.00
N PRO A 167 -0.18 -4.31 -19.47
CA PRO A 167 0.03 -3.84 -20.83
C PRO A 167 1.49 -3.45 -21.16
N ASP A 168 2.44 -3.75 -20.26
CA ASP A 168 3.86 -3.37 -20.36
C ASP A 168 4.73 -4.41 -21.10
N ASP A 169 4.16 -5.54 -21.57
CA ASP A 169 4.88 -6.54 -22.39
C ASP A 169 4.81 -6.28 -23.91
N ALA A 170 4.29 -5.12 -24.32
CA ALA A 170 4.50 -4.59 -25.67
C ALA A 170 5.40 -3.36 -25.55
N GLU A 171 6.45 -3.30 -26.38
CA GLU A 171 7.45 -2.22 -26.50
C GLU A 171 8.78 -2.43 -25.75
N GLU A 172 9.43 -3.57 -25.97
CA GLU A 172 10.89 -3.58 -26.20
C GLU A 172 11.17 -4.28 -27.54
N ASP A 173 10.87 -3.58 -28.65
CA ASP A 173 11.49 -3.88 -29.93
C ASP A 173 12.54 -2.80 -30.24
N ASP A 174 13.75 -3.31 -30.41
CA ASP A 174 15.02 -2.65 -30.66
C ASP A 174 14.97 -1.91 -32.01
N ASP A 175 15.25 -0.60 -32.03
CA ASP A 175 15.79 0.03 -33.23
C ASP A 175 16.88 1.04 -32.84
N LYS A 176 18.11 0.51 -32.77
CA LYS A 176 19.34 1.28 -32.88
C LYS A 176 19.65 1.54 -34.37
N GLU A 177 20.27 2.70 -34.59
CA GLU A 177 20.85 3.24 -35.83
C GLU A 177 19.86 4.01 -36.72
N ALA A 178 20.04 5.32 -36.94
CA ALA A 178 21.25 5.84 -37.56
C ALA A 178 21.59 7.28 -37.13
N GLN A 179 22.90 7.51 -37.12
CA GLN A 179 23.61 8.78 -36.97
C GLN A 179 23.14 9.88 -37.92
N GLU A 180 23.31 11.12 -37.42
CA GLU A 180 23.47 12.43 -38.08
C GLU A 180 24.31 12.40 -39.41
N PRO A 181 24.47 13.49 -40.22
CA PRO A 181 24.29 14.91 -39.87
C PRO A 181 23.78 15.89 -40.96
N ALA A 182 23.45 17.09 -40.48
CA ALA A 182 23.64 18.42 -41.07
C ALA A 182 23.67 18.62 -42.60
N SER A 183 22.78 19.49 -43.09
CA SER A 183 23.11 20.69 -43.89
C SER A 183 21.93 21.66 -43.91
#